data_AF-S6CW68-F1
#
_entry.id   AF-S6CW68-F1
#
_cell.length_a   1.000
_cell.length_b   1.000
_cell.length_c   1.000
_cell.angle_alpha   90.00
_cell.angle_beta   90.00
_cell.angle_gamma   90.00
#
_symmetry.space_group_name_H-M   'P 1'
#
loop_
_entity.id
_entity.type
_entity.pdbx_description
1 polymer ?
#
loop_
_entity_poly.entity_id
_entity_poly.type
_entity_poly.pdbx_seq_one_letter_code
_entity_poly.pdbx_strand_id
1 'polypeptide(L)'
;MEFVGDASKAFLDRIDADANESNLDRFDFAVMVLLCAGHSYEEIARWLDTDEKYVQRKENVIAWRASQFEKDLVEEIPRPEGPTWPSDTVSDDQDRC
;
A
#
# COMPACT_ATOMS: atom_id res chain seq x y z
N MET A 1 5.39 -32.26 -18.04
CA MET A 1 5.78 -30.94 -18.57
C MET A 1 5.83 -30.01 -17.37
N GLU A 2 6.97 -30.01 -16.66
CA GLU A 2 7.14 -29.33 -15.35
C GLU A 2 7.64 -27.88 -15.47
N PHE A 3 8.15 -27.47 -16.62
CA PHE A 3 8.80 -26.16 -16.80
C PHE A 3 7.96 -24.96 -16.33
N VAL A 4 6.66 -24.94 -16.62
CA VAL A 4 5.76 -23.85 -16.18
C VAL A 4 5.51 -23.90 -14.67
N GLY A 5 5.42 -25.11 -14.10
CA GLY A 5 5.27 -25.30 -12.65
C GLY A 5 6.54 -24.89 -11.90
N ASP A 6 7.70 -25.30 -12.39
CA ASP A 6 9.00 -24.94 -11.83
C ASP A 6 9.29 -23.44 -11.94
N ALA A 7 8.95 -22.83 -13.07
CA ALA A 7 9.08 -21.39 -13.26
C ALA A 7 8.14 -20.61 -12.33
N SER A 8 6.90 -21.06 -12.17
CA SER A 8 5.94 -20.46 -11.23
C SER A 8 6.46 -20.54 -9.78
N LYS A 9 6.98 -21.71 -9.38
CA LYS A 9 7.54 -21.90 -8.05
C LYS A 9 8.76 -21.01 -7.82
N ALA A 10 9.73 -20.99 -8.73
CA ALA A 10 10.91 -20.15 -8.62
C ALA A 10 10.56 -18.65 -8.52
N PHE A 11 9.52 -18.22 -9.24
CA PHE A 11 9.01 -16.85 -9.17
C PHE A 11 8.40 -16.53 -7.80
N LEU A 12 7.57 -17.44 -7.26
CA LEU A 12 6.98 -17.28 -5.93
C LEU A 12 8.04 -17.30 -4.82
N ASP A 13 9.02 -18.21 -4.91
CA ASP A 13 10.13 -18.29 -3.97
C ASP A 13 10.95 -16.99 -3.95
N ARG A 14 11.13 -16.34 -5.10
CA ARG A 14 11.80 -15.04 -5.18
C ARG A 14 10.97 -13.92 -4.55
N ILE A 15 9.67 -13.88 -4.80
CA ILE A 15 8.77 -12.91 -4.15
C ILE A 15 8.80 -13.09 -2.64
N ASP A 16 8.74 -14.32 -2.15
CA ASP A 16 8.80 -14.61 -0.72
C ASP A 16 10.11 -14.15 -0.09
N ALA A 17 11.25 -14.35 -0.79
CA ALA A 17 12.54 -13.86 -0.31
C ALA A 17 12.54 -12.33 -0.18
N ASP A 18 12.09 -11.61 -1.22
CA ASP A 18 12.10 -10.14 -1.26
C ASP A 18 11.08 -9.54 -0.27
N ALA A 19 9.92 -10.16 -0.09
CA ALA A 19 8.92 -9.74 0.88
C ALA A 19 9.41 -9.94 2.32
N ASN A 20 10.06 -11.08 2.62
CA ASN A 20 10.58 -11.38 3.94
C ASN A 20 11.70 -10.41 4.36
N GLU A 21 12.56 -9.98 3.44
CA GLU A 21 13.58 -8.95 3.73
C GLU A 21 12.95 -7.64 4.24
N SER A 22 11.72 -7.35 3.82
CA SER A 22 10.95 -6.16 4.24
C SER A 22 9.92 -6.44 5.34
N ASN A 23 9.96 -7.63 5.96
CA ASN A 23 8.97 -8.10 6.95
C ASN A 23 7.51 -8.03 6.42
N LEU A 24 7.35 -8.23 5.11
CA LEU A 24 6.08 -8.33 4.40
C LEU A 24 5.79 -9.79 4.05
N ASP A 25 4.52 -10.16 4.06
CA ASP A 25 4.11 -11.46 3.51
C ASP A 25 3.81 -11.33 2.00
N ARG A 26 3.66 -12.47 1.31
CA ARG A 26 3.34 -12.50 -0.12
C ARG A 26 2.04 -11.74 -0.45
N PHE A 27 1.10 -11.73 0.49
CA PHE A 27 -0.17 -11.04 0.33
C PHE A 27 0.01 -9.52 0.37
N ASP A 28 0.83 -9.02 1.31
CA ASP A 28 1.23 -7.61 1.41
C ASP A 28 1.89 -7.15 0.11
N PHE A 29 2.79 -7.97 -0.45
CA PHE A 29 3.45 -7.67 -1.72
C PHE A 29 2.44 -7.61 -2.88
N ALA A 30 1.52 -8.57 -2.97
CA ALA A 30 0.49 -8.57 -4.01
C ALA A 30 -0.43 -7.34 -3.91
N VAL A 31 -0.88 -6.99 -2.70
CA VAL A 31 -1.68 -5.78 -2.45
C VAL A 31 -0.91 -4.54 -2.89
N MET A 32 0.35 -4.41 -2.49
CA MET A 32 1.19 -3.26 -2.84
C MET A 32 1.33 -3.08 -4.35
N VAL A 33 1.69 -4.16 -5.07
CA VAL A 33 1.86 -4.12 -6.53
C VAL A 33 0.57 -3.70 -7.23
N LEU A 34 -0.56 -4.25 -6.81
CA LEU A 34 -1.85 -3.95 -7.43
C LEU A 34 -2.32 -2.52 -7.14
N LEU A 35 -2.06 -2.01 -5.93
CA LEU A 35 -2.32 -0.59 -5.59
C LEU A 35 -1.43 0.35 -6.42
N CYS A 36 -0.14 0.05 -6.56
CA CYS A 36 0.78 0.83 -7.40
C CYS A 36 0.38 0.80 -8.88
N ALA A 37 -0.24 -0.28 -9.35
CA ALA A 37 -0.79 -0.38 -10.70
C ALA A 37 -2.10 0.41 -10.90
N GLY A 38 -2.64 1.03 -9.84
CA GLY A 38 -3.84 1.87 -9.89
C GLY A 38 -5.15 1.09 -9.86
N HIS A 39 -5.15 -0.16 -9.41
CA HIS A 39 -6.37 -0.95 -9.25
C HIS A 39 -7.18 -0.50 -8.04
N SER A 40 -8.50 -0.60 -8.14
CA SER A 40 -9.41 -0.30 -7.04
C SER A 40 -9.38 -1.37 -5.95
N TYR A 41 -9.77 -1.01 -4.72
CA TYR A 41 -9.85 -1.98 -3.62
C TYR A 41 -10.80 -3.14 -3.92
N GLU A 42 -11.90 -2.88 -4.62
CA GLU A 42 -12.89 -3.90 -5.03
C GLU A 42 -12.26 -4.93 -5.98
N GLU A 43 -11.52 -4.47 -7.00
CA GLU A 43 -10.84 -5.35 -7.95
C GLU A 43 -9.78 -6.20 -7.27
N ILE A 44 -8.99 -5.59 -6.38
CA ILE A 44 -7.95 -6.28 -5.61
C ILE A 44 -8.58 -7.32 -4.68
N ALA A 45 -9.63 -6.95 -3.96
CA ALA A 45 -10.34 -7.86 -3.07
C ALA A 45 -10.89 -9.08 -3.82
N ARG A 46 -11.47 -8.85 -5.00
CA ARG A 46 -11.96 -9.91 -5.89
C ARG A 46 -10.84 -10.83 -6.39
N TRP A 47 -9.68 -10.28 -6.78
CA TRP A 47 -8.57 -11.09 -7.28
C TRP A 47 -7.84 -11.87 -6.20
N LEU A 48 -7.77 -11.34 -4.98
CA LEU A 48 -7.08 -11.95 -3.83
C LEU A 48 -8.02 -12.75 -2.91
N ASP A 49 -9.28 -12.94 -3.32
CA ASP A 49 -10.31 -13.66 -2.55
C ASP A 49 -10.43 -13.17 -1.10
N THR A 50 -10.56 -11.84 -0.94
CA THR A 50 -10.63 -11.17 0.36
C THR A 50 -11.71 -10.08 0.38
N ASP A 51 -11.81 -9.32 1.47
CA ASP A 51 -12.70 -8.17 1.60
C ASP A 51 -11.98 -6.82 1.36
N GLU A 52 -12.69 -5.84 0.80
CA GLU A 52 -12.15 -4.49 0.53
C GLU A 52 -11.57 -3.82 1.78
N LYS A 53 -12.20 -4.02 2.95
CA LYS A 53 -11.70 -3.45 4.20
C LYS A 53 -10.38 -4.08 4.60
N TYR A 54 -10.15 -5.34 4.27
CA TYR A 54 -8.88 -6.03 4.51
C TYR A 54 -7.78 -5.46 3.61
N VAL A 55 -8.08 -5.19 2.33
CA VAL A 55 -7.15 -4.51 1.41
C VAL A 55 -6.76 -3.14 1.95
N GLN A 56 -7.73 -2.33 2.38
CA GLN A 56 -7.47 -1.01 3.00
C GLN A 56 -6.64 -1.12 4.29
N ARG A 57 -6.92 -2.10 5.16
CA ARG A 57 -6.11 -2.34 6.36
C ARG A 57 -4.67 -2.67 5.99
N LYS A 58 -4.46 -3.50 4.97
CA LYS A 58 -3.12 -3.89 4.51
C LYS A 58 -2.35 -2.71 3.92
N GLU A 59 -2.99 -1.86 3.12
CA GLU A 59 -2.38 -0.60 2.64
C GLU A 59 -1.86 0.26 3.80
N ASN A 60 -2.67 0.47 4.83
CA ASN A 60 -2.27 1.25 6.00
C ASN A 60 -1.07 0.64 6.75
N VAL A 61 -1.04 -0.70 6.88
CA VAL A 61 0.09 -1.41 7.48
C VAL A 61 1.35 -1.25 6.63
N ILE A 62 1.24 -1.38 5.30
CA ILE A 62 2.35 -1.21 4.36
C ILE A 62 2.89 0.22 4.44
N ALA A 63 2.02 1.23 4.39
CA ALA A 63 2.39 2.63 4.51
C ALA A 63 3.06 2.95 5.86
N TRP A 64 2.54 2.39 6.96
CA TRP A 64 3.15 2.53 8.27
C TRP A 64 4.55 1.89 8.34
N ARG A 65 4.72 0.69 7.78
CA ARG A 65 6.03 0.01 7.71
C ARG A 65 7.02 0.78 6.85
N ALA A 66 6.59 1.31 5.69
CA ALA A 66 7.42 2.17 4.86
C ALA A 66 7.85 3.44 5.62
N SER A 67 6.94 4.06 6.39
CA SER A 67 7.28 5.20 7.24
C SER A 67 8.22 4.86 8.39
N GLN A 68 8.13 3.66 8.99
CA GLN A 68 9.11 3.20 9.99
C GLN A 68 10.47 2.97 9.34
N PHE A 69 10.51 2.31 8.18
CA PHE A 69 11.73 2.12 7.42
C PHE A 69 12.39 3.46 7.06
N GLU A 70 11.61 4.45 6.61
CA GLU A 70 12.11 5.80 6.36
C GLU A 70 12.63 6.49 7.63
N LYS A 71 12.04 6.25 8.80
CA LYS A 71 12.53 6.79 10.10
C LYS A 71 13.81 6.12 10.57
N ASP A 72 13.95 4.81 10.33
CA ASP A 72 15.17 4.08 10.66
C ASP A 72 16.32 4.44 9.70
N LEU A 73 15.98 4.80 8.45
CA LEU A 73 16.94 5.28 7.44
C LEU A 73 17.29 6.76 7.59
N VAL A 74 16.35 7.57 8.11
CA VAL A 74 16.45 9.02 8.29
C VAL A 74 16.13 9.32 9.76
N GLU A 75 17.18 9.40 10.60
CA GLU A 75 17.10 9.56 12.07
C GLU A 75 16.12 10.66 12.55
N GLU A 76 15.80 11.67 11.73
CA GLU A 76 14.68 12.58 11.93
C GLU A 76 13.92 12.87 10.62
N ILE A 77 12.65 12.47 10.55
CA ILE A 77 11.72 12.99 9.55
C ILE A 77 11.35 14.43 9.95
N PRO A 78 11.66 15.45 9.13
CA PRO A 78 11.32 16.84 9.46
C PRO A 78 9.81 16.97 9.59
N ARG A 79 9.35 17.73 10.61
CA ARG A 79 7.93 18.02 10.78
C ARG A 79 7.40 18.68 9.50
N PRO A 80 6.25 18.24 8.96
CA PRO A 80 5.65 18.93 7.83
C PRO A 80 5.36 20.38 8.23
N GLU A 81 5.97 21.33 7.51
CA GLU A 81 5.68 22.75 7.64
C GLU A 81 4.32 23.05 6.98
N GLY A 82 3.24 22.78 7.72
CA GLY A 82 1.88 23.17 7.34
C GLY A 82 0.96 22.02 6.91
N PRO A 83 -0.34 22.31 6.73
CA PRO A 83 -1.36 21.30 6.44
C PRO A 83 -1.12 20.62 5.09
N THR A 84 -1.08 19.29 5.06
CA THR A 84 -0.88 18.48 3.84
C THR A 84 -2.12 18.39 2.96
N TRP A 85 -3.25 18.96 3.38
CA TRP A 85 -4.50 18.98 2.61
C TRP A 85 -4.94 20.42 2.35
N PRO A 86 -5.46 20.74 1.16
CA PRO A 86 -6.25 21.94 0.99
C PRO A 86 -7.46 21.80 1.93
N SER A 87 -7.58 22.69 2.91
CA SER A 87 -8.83 22.81 3.65
C SER A 87 -9.89 23.21 2.63
N ASP A 88 -10.81 22.30 2.32
CA ASP A 88 -12.07 22.63 1.65
C ASP A 88 -12.77 23.71 2.49
N THR A 89 -12.51 24.98 2.18
CA THR A 89 -13.43 26.05 2.54
C THR A 89 -14.67 25.83 1.69
N VAL A 90 -15.56 25.00 2.24
CA VAL A 90 -16.98 25.03 1.97
C VAL A 90 -17.40 26.50 2.07
N SER A 91 -17.80 27.02 0.92
CA SER A 91 -18.56 28.26 0.77
C SER A 91 -19.75 28.20 1.72
N ASP A 92 -19.72 29.01 2.77
CA ASP A 92 -20.94 29.39 3.48
C ASP A 92 -21.33 30.80 3.07
N ASP A 93 -22.58 30.85 2.68
CA ASP A 93 -23.31 31.88 1.95
C ASP A 93 -23.48 33.20 2.73
N GLN A 94 -23.71 34.25 1.95
CA GLN A 94 -24.55 35.40 2.26
C GLN A 94 -24.11 36.36 3.38
N ASP A 95 -23.66 37.55 2.96
CA ASP A 95 -24.40 38.73 3.43
C ASP A 95 -24.60 39.77 2.32
N ARG A 96 -25.82 40.30 2.30
CA ARG A 96 -26.42 41.14 1.26
C ARG A 96 -26.18 42.63 1.55
N CYS A 97 -26.11 43.40 0.46
CA CYS A 97 -26.31 44.85 0.36
C CYS A 97 -25.28 45.78 1.02
#